data_AF-A0A429W810-F1
#
_entry.id   AF-A0A429W810-F1
#
_cell.length_a   1.000
_cell.length_b   1.000
_cell.length_c   1.000
_cell.angle_alpha   90.00
_cell.angle_beta   90.00
_cell.angle_gamma   90.00
#
_symmetry.space_group_name_H-M   'P 1'
#
loop_
_entity.id
_entity.type
_entity.pdbx_description
1 polymer ?
#
loop_
_entity_poly.entity_id
_entity_poly.type
_entity_poly.pdbx_seq_one_letter_code
_entity_poly.pdbx_strand_id
1 'polypeptide(L)'
;MNKAFDATARGLRTFASDVADGFFEITHNGFALVGLAIVFAALALVARPDLRQTGEEQLMGWLQSRKPAPEPTDLEPTAIVRTTAASPGDLPKQQAAVAYWLSKKYRVAAEPLSVLVAEAYQLGKRTKLDPTLILAIMAVESSFNPFAQSHVGAQGLMQVMTRVHGDKYESAGGTLTAFDPVTNMRVGVKVLQECIARAGSLEGGLRYYVGAANLDDDGGYANKVLAEHERLLQVANGRNLPTTTAPIVRAQPIPIAVPPKPEQAAEPVVADPQKVALLSEVS
;
A
#
# COMPACT_ATOMS: atom_id res chain seq x y z
N MET A 1 -1.84 34.18 -92.38
CA MET A 1 -1.26 33.35 -91.30
C MET A 1 -2.11 33.31 -90.03
N ASN A 2 -2.82 34.40 -89.67
CA ASN A 2 -3.55 34.49 -88.39
C ASN A 2 -4.73 33.51 -88.24
N LYS A 3 -5.50 33.21 -89.31
CA LYS A 3 -6.66 32.32 -89.23
C LYS A 3 -6.33 30.85 -88.88
N ALA A 4 -5.15 30.37 -89.29
CA ALA A 4 -4.69 29.01 -88.97
C ALA A 4 -4.25 28.91 -87.50
N PHE A 5 -3.57 29.94 -86.98
CA PHE A 5 -3.24 30.06 -85.57
C PHE A 5 -4.48 30.13 -84.68
N ASP A 6 -5.51 30.90 -85.08
CA ASP A 6 -6.77 30.99 -84.34
C ASP A 6 -7.56 29.67 -84.34
N ALA A 7 -7.45 28.85 -85.39
CA ALA A 7 -8.06 27.52 -85.45
C ALA A 7 -7.34 26.53 -84.52
N THR A 8 -6.02 26.52 -84.53
CA THR A 8 -5.19 25.67 -83.65
C THR A 8 -5.35 26.05 -82.18
N ALA A 9 -5.40 27.35 -81.87
CA ALA A 9 -5.63 27.83 -80.50
C ALA A 9 -7.03 27.44 -79.96
N ARG A 10 -8.06 27.44 -80.82
CA ARG A 10 -9.40 26.97 -80.45
C ARG A 10 -9.43 25.46 -80.21
N GLY A 11 -8.79 24.66 -81.08
CA GLY A 11 -8.70 23.21 -80.91
C GLY A 11 -7.95 22.79 -79.62
N LEU A 12 -6.86 23.48 -79.29
CA LEU A 12 -6.10 23.23 -78.06
C LEU A 12 -6.91 23.59 -76.80
N ARG A 13 -7.71 24.65 -76.87
CA ARG A 13 -8.59 25.07 -75.76
C ARG A 13 -9.72 24.07 -75.52
N THR A 14 -10.34 23.55 -76.58
CA THR A 14 -11.38 22.50 -76.47
C THR A 14 -10.80 21.19 -75.93
N PHE A 15 -9.62 20.78 -76.41
CA PHE A 15 -8.96 19.60 -75.85
C PHE A 15 -8.61 19.76 -74.37
N ALA A 16 -8.11 20.93 -73.97
CA ALA A 16 -7.79 21.22 -72.57
C ALA A 16 -9.03 21.24 -71.67
N SER A 17 -10.17 21.76 -72.14
CA SER A 17 -11.43 21.69 -71.39
C SER A 17 -11.93 20.26 -71.27
N ASP A 18 -11.90 19.46 -72.35
CA ASP A 18 -12.39 18.08 -72.33
C ASP A 18 -11.57 17.19 -71.39
N VAL A 19 -10.24 17.39 -71.32
CA VAL A 19 -9.36 16.69 -70.37
C VAL A 19 -9.62 17.13 -68.93
N ALA A 20 -9.86 18.42 -68.70
CA ALA A 20 -10.18 18.94 -67.37
C ALA A 20 -11.54 18.43 -66.86
N ASP A 21 -12.55 18.42 -67.73
CA ASP A 21 -13.88 17.91 -67.42
C ASP A 21 -13.84 16.39 -67.16
N GLY A 22 -13.12 15.63 -67.98
CA GLY A 22 -12.90 14.19 -67.76
C GLY A 22 -12.14 13.89 -66.47
N PHE A 23 -11.11 14.67 -66.12
CA PHE A 23 -10.38 14.52 -64.86
C PHE A 23 -11.26 14.86 -63.65
N PHE A 24 -12.09 15.90 -63.76
CA PHE A 24 -13.03 16.28 -62.72
C PHE A 24 -14.08 15.17 -62.49
N GLU A 25 -14.63 14.61 -63.56
CA GLU A 25 -15.62 13.53 -63.49
C GLU A 25 -15.02 12.24 -62.91
N ILE A 26 -13.80 11.86 -63.32
CA ILE A 26 -13.08 10.70 -62.77
C ILE A 26 -12.77 10.90 -61.29
N THR A 27 -12.31 12.09 -60.90
CA THR A 27 -11.97 12.39 -59.50
C THR A 27 -13.21 12.44 -58.63
N HIS A 28 -14.29 13.05 -59.13
CA HIS A 28 -15.57 13.14 -58.42
C HIS A 28 -16.21 11.76 -58.23
N ASN A 29 -16.24 10.94 -59.27
CA ASN A 29 -16.76 9.57 -59.19
C ASN A 29 -15.84 8.69 -58.31
N GLY A 30 -14.53 8.92 -58.34
CA GLY A 30 -13.57 8.30 -57.42
C GLY A 30 -13.86 8.64 -55.96
N PHE A 31 -14.09 9.92 -55.64
CA PHE A 31 -14.49 10.35 -54.30
C PHE A 31 -15.85 9.77 -53.88
N ALA A 32 -16.81 9.67 -54.80
CA ALA A 32 -18.11 9.06 -54.53
C ALA A 32 -17.97 7.57 -54.18
N LEU A 33 -17.13 6.81 -54.91
CA LEU A 33 -16.86 5.40 -54.62
C LEU A 33 -16.14 5.22 -53.28
N VAL A 34 -15.17 6.07 -52.97
CA VAL A 34 -14.48 6.06 -51.67
C VAL A 34 -15.46 6.38 -50.53
N GLY A 35 -16.29 7.40 -50.70
CA GLY A 35 -17.33 7.76 -49.73
C GLY A 35 -18.33 6.63 -49.51
N LEU A 36 -18.79 5.98 -50.58
CA LEU A 36 -19.69 4.83 -50.50
C LEU A 36 -19.04 3.64 -49.78
N ALA A 37 -17.77 3.36 -50.05
CA ALA A 37 -17.01 2.31 -49.36
C ALA A 37 -16.88 2.57 -47.85
N ILE A 38 -16.62 3.84 -47.46
CA ILE A 38 -16.57 4.26 -46.06
C ILE A 38 -17.92 4.05 -45.37
N VAL A 39 -19.02 4.40 -46.05
CA VAL A 39 -20.38 4.21 -45.52
C VAL A 39 -20.68 2.72 -45.30
N PHE A 40 -20.35 1.85 -46.26
CA PHE A 40 -20.51 0.40 -46.09
C PHE A 40 -19.64 -0.16 -44.96
N ALA A 41 -18.39 0.31 -44.83
CA ALA A 41 -17.50 -0.09 -43.74
C ALA A 41 -18.06 0.34 -42.37
N ALA A 42 -18.59 1.57 -42.27
CA ALA A 42 -19.23 2.07 -41.05
C ALA A 42 -20.47 1.23 -40.69
N LEU A 43 -21.32 0.93 -41.66
CA LEU A 43 -22.50 0.06 -41.45
C LEU A 43 -22.09 -1.36 -41.02
N ALA A 44 -21.04 -1.93 -41.61
CA ALA A 44 -20.52 -3.24 -41.23
C ALA A 44 -19.99 -3.26 -39.79
N LEU A 45 -19.30 -2.21 -39.34
CA LEU A 45 -18.80 -2.08 -37.96
C LEU A 45 -19.93 -1.88 -36.95
N VAL A 46 -21.03 -1.21 -37.34
CA VAL A 46 -22.22 -1.07 -36.48
C VAL A 46 -22.99 -2.40 -36.40
N ALA A 47 -23.13 -3.12 -37.51
CA ALA A 47 -23.87 -4.36 -37.57
C ALA A 47 -23.12 -5.58 -36.99
N ARG A 48 -21.79 -5.54 -36.94
CA ARG A 48 -20.94 -6.65 -36.45
C ARG A 48 -20.09 -6.22 -35.24
N PRO A 49 -20.58 -6.42 -34.01
CA PRO A 49 -19.84 -6.06 -32.80
C PRO A 49 -18.51 -6.82 -32.67
N ASP A 50 -18.43 -8.06 -33.18
CA ASP A 50 -17.22 -8.89 -33.14
C ASP A 50 -16.05 -8.25 -33.89
N LEU A 51 -16.30 -7.71 -35.10
CA LEU A 51 -15.27 -7.03 -35.90
C LEU A 51 -14.77 -5.75 -35.22
N ARG A 52 -15.67 -5.05 -34.51
CA ARG A 52 -15.32 -3.85 -33.75
C ARG A 52 -14.38 -4.20 -32.60
N GLN A 53 -14.71 -5.22 -31.82
CA GLN A 53 -13.89 -5.66 -30.68
C GLN A 53 -12.51 -6.14 -31.12
N THR A 54 -12.42 -7.00 -32.15
CA THR A 54 -11.13 -7.46 -32.69
C THR A 54 -10.29 -6.30 -33.23
N GLY A 55 -10.92 -5.31 -33.88
CA GLY A 55 -10.24 -4.12 -34.37
C GLY A 55 -9.71 -3.23 -33.23
N GLU A 56 -10.50 -3.03 -32.18
CA GLU A 56 -10.10 -2.29 -30.99
C GLU A 56 -8.90 -2.95 -30.28
N GLU A 57 -8.93 -4.27 -30.10
CA GLU A 57 -7.84 -5.03 -29.48
C GLU A 57 -6.54 -4.92 -30.29
N GLN A 58 -6.61 -5.10 -31.61
CA GLN A 58 -5.45 -4.95 -32.50
C GLN A 58 -4.90 -3.53 -32.49
N LEU A 59 -5.77 -2.52 -32.52
CA LEU A 59 -5.37 -1.12 -32.47
C LEU A 59 -4.69 -0.79 -31.14
N MET A 60 -5.26 -1.25 -30.02
CA MET A 60 -4.69 -1.04 -28.69
C MET A 60 -3.35 -1.76 -28.54
N GLY A 61 -3.22 -2.99 -29.05
CA GLY A 61 -1.97 -3.73 -29.06
C GLY A 61 -0.89 -3.03 -29.91
N TRP A 62 -1.25 -2.53 -31.09
CA TRP A 62 -0.33 -1.76 -31.93
C TRP A 62 0.08 -0.44 -31.28
N LEU A 63 -0.86 0.30 -30.69
CA LEU A 63 -0.57 1.54 -29.96
C LEU A 63 0.33 1.30 -28.76
N GLN A 64 0.09 0.23 -27.99
CA GLN A 64 0.92 -0.14 -26.85
C GLN A 64 2.33 -0.56 -27.28
N SER A 65 2.47 -1.30 -28.38
CA SER A 65 3.78 -1.72 -28.90
C SER A 65 4.67 -0.54 -29.33
N ARG A 66 4.05 0.60 -29.67
CA ARG A 66 4.74 1.84 -30.06
C ARG A 66 4.94 2.81 -28.91
N LYS A 67 4.36 2.55 -27.73
CA LYS A 67 4.73 3.31 -26.54
C LYS A 67 6.13 2.87 -26.14
N PRO A 68 7.11 3.79 -26.02
CA PRO A 68 8.40 3.46 -25.44
C PRO A 68 8.18 2.87 -24.05
N ALA A 69 9.04 1.94 -23.63
CA ALA A 69 9.07 1.46 -22.25
C ALA A 69 9.12 2.70 -21.32
N PRO A 70 8.37 2.72 -20.22
CA PRO A 70 8.44 3.84 -19.30
C PRO A 70 9.89 4.02 -18.87
N GLU A 71 10.48 5.15 -19.26
CA GLU A 71 11.75 5.61 -18.71
C GLU A 71 11.59 5.66 -17.18
N PRO A 72 12.60 5.28 -16.39
CA PRO A 72 12.50 5.21 -14.92
C PRO A 72 12.12 6.54 -14.23
N THR A 73 12.09 7.64 -14.98
CA THR A 73 11.63 8.96 -14.57
C THR A 73 10.10 9.12 -14.55
N ASP A 74 9.35 8.26 -15.25
CA ASP A 74 7.88 8.28 -15.34
C ASP A 74 7.21 7.27 -14.40
N LEU A 75 7.95 6.75 -13.42
CA LEU A 75 7.35 6.14 -12.25
C LEU A 75 6.51 7.21 -11.56
N GLU A 76 5.20 7.20 -11.81
CA GLU A 76 4.18 7.98 -11.11
C GLU A 76 4.62 8.17 -9.65
N PRO A 77 5.00 9.39 -9.24
CA PRO A 77 5.63 9.62 -7.95
C PRO A 77 4.65 9.41 -6.79
N THR A 78 3.44 8.93 -7.01
CA THR A 78 2.42 8.89 -5.96
C THR A 78 2.77 7.93 -4.82
N ALA A 79 3.56 6.88 -5.03
CA ALA A 79 4.03 6.02 -3.92
C ALA A 79 5.31 6.56 -3.28
N ILE A 80 6.24 7.08 -4.08
CA ILE A 80 7.52 7.59 -3.58
C ILE A 80 7.31 8.96 -2.91
N VAL A 81 6.65 9.93 -3.55
CA VAL A 81 6.36 11.28 -3.01
C VAL A 81 5.41 11.24 -1.81
N ARG A 82 4.46 10.29 -1.72
CA ARG A 82 3.70 10.09 -0.47
C ARG A 82 4.59 9.64 0.69
N THR A 83 5.75 9.07 0.41
CA THR A 83 6.70 8.55 1.41
C THR A 83 7.97 9.40 1.53
N THR A 84 8.25 10.32 0.60
CA THR A 84 9.51 11.12 0.53
C THR A 84 9.33 12.63 0.53
N ALA A 85 8.12 13.19 0.48
CA ALA A 85 7.92 14.64 0.35
C ALA A 85 7.79 15.41 1.68
N ALA A 86 8.37 14.89 2.76
CA ALA A 86 8.65 15.71 3.94
C ALA A 86 10.12 15.56 4.26
N SER A 87 10.97 16.44 3.70
CA SER A 87 12.30 16.56 4.26
C SER A 87 12.14 17.03 5.71
N PRO A 88 12.93 16.53 6.67
CA PRO A 88 12.84 16.99 8.06
C PRO A 88 12.96 18.53 8.21
N GLY A 89 13.55 19.21 7.21
CA GLY A 89 13.66 20.66 7.14
C GLY A 89 12.35 21.40 6.79
N ASP A 90 11.36 20.73 6.20
CA ASP A 90 10.06 21.31 5.85
C ASP A 90 9.07 21.26 7.03
N LEU A 91 9.41 20.52 8.08
CA LEU A 91 8.59 20.37 9.27
C LEU A 91 8.74 21.56 10.23
N PRO A 92 7.68 21.91 10.98
CA PRO A 92 7.80 22.80 12.13
C PRO A 92 8.89 22.30 13.09
N LYS A 93 9.66 23.22 13.70
CA LYS A 93 10.82 22.88 14.56
C LYS A 93 10.55 21.79 15.60
N GLN A 94 9.36 21.81 16.22
CA GLN A 94 8.90 20.81 17.17
C GLN A 94 8.78 19.41 16.55
N GLN A 95 8.19 19.32 15.36
CA GLN A 95 8.02 18.05 14.63
C GLN A 95 9.36 17.52 14.12
N ALA A 96 10.23 18.40 13.62
CA ALA A 96 11.57 18.04 13.18
C ALA A 96 12.40 17.46 14.35
N ALA A 97 12.35 18.08 15.54
CA ALA A 97 13.03 17.58 16.73
C ALA A 97 12.58 16.16 17.11
N VAL A 98 11.27 15.91 17.07
CA VAL A 98 10.70 14.58 17.32
C VAL A 98 11.16 13.57 16.27
N ALA A 99 11.12 13.92 14.99
CA ALA A 99 11.56 13.04 13.90
C ALA A 99 13.04 12.67 14.03
N TYR A 100 13.93 13.63 14.31
CA TYR A 100 15.36 13.38 14.51
C TYR A 100 15.65 12.54 15.75
N TRP A 101 14.92 12.76 16.85
CA TRP A 101 15.09 11.97 18.05
C TRP A 101 14.67 10.51 17.85
N LEU A 102 13.49 10.31 17.25
CA LEU A 102 12.99 8.97 16.89
C LEU A 102 13.94 8.26 15.92
N SER A 103 14.44 8.99 14.92
CA SER A 103 15.38 8.46 13.93
C SER A 103 16.62 7.86 14.61
N LYS A 104 17.22 8.59 15.55
CA LYS A 104 18.39 8.12 16.32
C LYS A 104 18.07 6.92 17.21
N LYS A 105 16.94 6.94 17.91
CA LYS A 105 16.57 5.91 18.89
C LYS A 105 16.18 4.58 18.22
N TYR A 106 15.37 4.65 17.16
CA TYR A 106 14.81 3.47 16.48
C TYR A 106 15.59 3.08 15.21
N ARG A 107 16.66 3.82 14.87
CA ARG A 107 17.52 3.58 13.71
C ARG A 107 16.74 3.57 12.38
N VAL A 108 15.75 4.45 12.28
CA VAL A 108 14.98 4.67 11.06
C VAL A 108 15.41 6.01 10.46
N ALA A 109 15.49 6.11 9.14
CA ALA A 109 15.87 7.36 8.47
C ALA A 109 14.90 8.51 8.84
N ALA A 110 15.41 9.75 8.87
CA ALA A 110 14.64 10.89 9.34
C ALA A 110 13.53 11.28 8.35
N GLU A 111 13.72 11.01 7.06
CA GLU A 111 12.81 11.30 5.96
C GLU A 111 11.49 10.52 6.08
N PRO A 112 11.47 9.17 6.15
CA PRO A 112 10.22 8.42 6.35
C PRO A 112 9.57 8.75 7.70
N LEU A 113 10.36 9.00 8.75
CA LEU A 113 9.79 9.43 10.03
C LEU A 113 9.16 10.82 9.97
N SER A 114 9.68 11.72 9.15
CA SER A 114 9.12 13.06 8.98
C SER A 114 7.71 13.01 8.39
N VAL A 115 7.48 12.10 7.45
CA VAL A 115 6.14 11.81 6.91
C VAL A 115 5.22 11.27 8.01
N LEU A 116 5.68 10.32 8.82
CA LEU A 116 4.88 9.74 9.91
C LEU A 116 4.56 10.76 11.01
N VAL A 117 5.52 11.60 11.38
CA VAL A 117 5.31 12.69 12.35
C VAL A 117 4.31 13.69 11.79
N ALA A 118 4.47 14.14 10.54
CA ALA A 118 3.52 15.04 9.92
C ALA A 118 2.09 14.48 9.92
N GLU A 119 1.92 13.22 9.50
CA GLU A 119 0.62 12.55 9.47
C GLU A 119 0.04 12.40 10.88
N ALA A 120 0.85 12.03 11.89
CA ALA A 120 0.42 11.93 13.28
C ALA A 120 -0.12 13.27 13.81
N TYR A 121 0.54 14.39 13.49
CA TYR A 121 0.06 15.73 13.86
C TYR A 121 -1.25 16.11 13.13
N GLN A 122 -1.42 15.71 11.88
CA GLN A 122 -2.69 15.93 11.16
C GLN A 122 -3.82 15.08 11.74
N LEU A 123 -3.54 13.80 12.04
CA LEU A 123 -4.51 12.91 12.66
C LEU A 123 -4.86 13.35 14.06
N GLY A 124 -3.89 13.78 14.87
CA GLY A 124 -4.14 14.27 16.23
C GLY A 124 -5.11 15.45 16.25
N LYS A 125 -4.99 16.38 15.29
CA LYS A 125 -5.96 17.49 15.13
C LYS A 125 -7.37 17.00 14.81
N ARG A 126 -7.51 16.01 13.91
CA ARG A 126 -8.82 15.48 13.48
C ARG A 126 -9.47 14.61 14.56
N THR A 127 -8.66 13.88 15.30
CA THR A 127 -9.11 12.84 16.24
C THR A 127 -9.10 13.29 17.70
N LYS A 128 -8.56 14.48 17.98
CA LYS A 128 -8.32 15.03 19.33
C LYS A 128 -7.40 14.14 20.19
N LEU A 129 -6.64 13.26 19.56
CA LEU A 129 -5.59 12.47 20.21
C LEU A 129 -4.27 13.23 20.14
N ASP A 130 -3.44 13.08 21.17
CA ASP A 130 -2.11 13.68 21.15
C ASP A 130 -1.25 13.00 20.07
N PRO A 131 -0.62 13.75 19.14
CA PRO A 131 0.24 13.15 18.12
C PRO A 131 1.43 12.38 18.72
N THR A 132 1.97 12.82 19.85
CA THR A 132 3.06 12.12 20.54
C THR A 132 2.59 10.80 21.16
N LEU A 133 1.31 10.67 21.53
CA LEU A 133 0.73 9.39 21.97
C LEU A 133 0.63 8.41 20.80
N ILE A 134 0.19 8.86 19.63
CA ILE A 134 0.11 8.03 18.42
C ILE A 134 1.52 7.50 18.06
N LEU A 135 2.52 8.39 18.05
CA LEU A 135 3.91 8.02 17.79
C LEU A 135 4.49 7.08 18.85
N ALA A 136 4.12 7.25 20.12
CA ALA A 136 4.52 6.36 21.21
C ALA A 136 3.96 4.94 21.03
N ILE A 137 2.70 4.80 20.62
CA ILE A 137 2.10 3.50 20.31
C ILE A 137 2.87 2.84 19.17
N MET A 138 3.11 3.55 18.06
CA MET A 138 3.87 3.01 16.93
C MET A 138 5.28 2.54 17.33
N ALA A 139 5.92 3.27 18.23
CA ALA A 139 7.23 2.92 18.77
C ALA A 139 7.20 1.61 19.57
N VAL A 140 6.18 1.42 20.41
CA VAL A 140 5.98 0.21 21.22
C VAL A 140 5.54 -0.98 20.36
N GLU A 141 4.69 -0.76 19.36
CA GLU A 141 4.10 -1.83 18.53
C GLU A 141 5.09 -2.42 17.53
N SER A 142 5.80 -1.57 16.79
CA SER A 142 6.63 -2.02 15.66
C SER A 142 8.04 -1.44 15.66
N SER A 143 8.37 -0.54 16.58
CA SER A 143 9.60 0.25 16.51
C SER A 143 9.76 0.94 15.13
N PHE A 144 8.64 1.42 14.58
CA PHE A 144 8.56 2.06 13.26
C PHE A 144 8.88 1.16 12.07
N ASN A 145 8.75 -0.17 12.21
CA ASN A 145 8.88 -1.10 11.08
C ASN A 145 7.52 -1.32 10.37
N PRO A 146 7.31 -0.82 9.14
CA PRO A 146 6.05 -0.97 8.43
C PRO A 146 5.76 -2.39 7.96
N PHE A 147 6.75 -3.27 7.95
CA PHE A 147 6.61 -4.67 7.54
C PHE A 147 6.52 -5.62 8.74
N ALA A 148 6.31 -5.09 9.95
CA ALA A 148 6.16 -5.92 11.14
C ALA A 148 4.91 -6.79 11.07
N GLN A 149 5.06 -8.08 11.37
CA GLN A 149 3.96 -9.04 11.46
C GLN A 149 4.12 -9.91 12.71
N SER A 150 3.04 -10.05 13.49
CA SER A 150 3.02 -10.93 14.65
C SER A 150 2.50 -12.33 14.30
N HIS A 151 2.82 -13.31 15.15
CA HIS A 151 2.33 -14.69 15.03
C HIS A 151 0.80 -14.81 15.05
N VAL A 152 0.13 -13.85 15.69
CA VAL A 152 -1.34 -13.80 15.81
C VAL A 152 -2.01 -13.02 14.67
N GLY A 153 -1.22 -12.54 13.70
CA GLY A 153 -1.72 -11.87 12.49
C GLY A 153 -1.91 -10.36 12.61
N ALA A 154 -1.29 -9.71 13.61
CA ALA A 154 -1.19 -8.25 13.64
C ALA A 154 -0.17 -7.77 12.60
N GLN A 155 -0.45 -6.68 11.89
CA GLN A 155 0.35 -6.23 10.76
C GLN A 155 0.60 -4.71 10.78
N GLY A 156 1.80 -4.32 10.32
CA GLY A 156 2.18 -2.94 10.06
C GLY A 156 2.62 -2.14 11.29
N LEU A 157 2.71 -0.82 11.12
CA LEU A 157 3.30 0.11 12.08
C LEU A 157 2.62 0.13 13.45
N MET A 158 1.30 0.05 13.48
CA MET A 158 0.50 0.05 14.71
C MET A 158 0.02 -1.35 15.10
N GLN A 159 0.53 -2.41 14.44
CA GLN A 159 0.15 -3.81 14.71
C GLN A 159 -1.36 -4.02 14.77
N VAL A 160 -2.08 -3.56 13.73
CA VAL A 160 -3.53 -3.73 13.65
C VAL A 160 -3.86 -5.16 13.22
N MET A 161 -4.83 -5.80 13.88
CA MET A 161 -5.31 -7.13 13.49
C MET A 161 -6.19 -7.05 12.24
N THR A 162 -5.61 -7.29 11.06
CA THR A 162 -6.31 -7.23 9.77
C THR A 162 -7.41 -8.29 9.64
N ARG A 163 -7.32 -9.40 10.36
CA ARG A 163 -8.42 -10.40 10.43
C ARG A 163 -9.68 -9.85 11.11
N VAL A 164 -9.54 -8.94 12.06
CA VAL A 164 -10.65 -8.38 12.85
C VAL A 164 -11.12 -7.04 12.27
N HIS A 165 -10.21 -6.28 11.69
CA HIS A 165 -10.45 -4.92 11.18
C HIS A 165 -10.24 -4.79 9.67
N GLY A 166 -10.33 -5.88 8.93
CA GLY A 166 -10.11 -5.91 7.47
C GLY A 166 -11.07 -4.99 6.72
N ASP A 167 -12.31 -4.88 7.21
CA ASP A 167 -13.35 -3.95 6.74
C ASP A 167 -12.86 -2.49 6.69
N LYS A 168 -12.06 -2.07 7.68
CA LYS A 168 -11.50 -0.71 7.73
C LYS A 168 -10.42 -0.46 6.67
N TYR A 169 -9.86 -1.50 6.07
CA TYR A 169 -8.87 -1.43 4.99
C TYR A 169 -9.48 -1.59 3.59
N GLU A 170 -10.73 -2.06 3.47
CA GLU A 170 -11.38 -2.26 2.16
C GLU A 170 -11.41 -0.97 1.34
N SER A 171 -11.77 0.15 1.97
CA SER A 171 -11.82 1.47 1.31
C SER A 171 -10.44 1.98 0.85
N ALA A 172 -9.35 1.39 1.34
CA ALA A 172 -7.99 1.79 1.00
C ALA A 172 -7.33 0.86 -0.05
N GLY A 173 -7.97 -0.25 -0.43
CA GLY A 173 -7.41 -1.25 -1.36
C GLY A 173 -7.21 -2.64 -0.77
N GLY A 174 -7.81 -2.94 0.39
CA GLY A 174 -7.80 -4.27 1.01
C GLY A 174 -6.67 -4.51 2.00
N THR A 175 -6.57 -5.73 2.54
CA THR A 175 -5.72 -6.06 3.70
C THR A 175 -4.21 -5.86 3.49
N LEU A 176 -3.72 -5.95 2.25
CA LEU A 176 -2.30 -5.68 1.94
C LEU A 176 -1.89 -4.24 2.22
N THR A 177 -2.84 -3.31 2.26
CA THR A 177 -2.60 -1.91 2.62
C THR A 177 -2.26 -1.71 4.10
N ALA A 178 -2.34 -2.77 4.91
CA ALA A 178 -1.80 -2.76 6.26
C ALA A 178 -0.28 -2.55 6.31
N PHE A 179 0.44 -2.80 5.21
CA PHE A 179 1.87 -2.48 5.09
C PHE A 179 2.14 -1.08 4.53
N ASP A 180 1.12 -0.36 4.07
CA ASP A 180 1.26 1.06 3.73
C ASP A 180 1.31 1.89 5.04
N PRO A 181 2.44 2.59 5.32
CA PRO A 181 2.66 3.28 6.59
C PRO A 181 1.54 4.25 6.98
N VAL A 182 1.08 5.06 6.03
CA VAL A 182 0.09 6.13 6.26
C VAL A 182 -1.30 5.52 6.47
N THR A 183 -1.68 4.55 5.63
CA THR A 183 -2.96 3.84 5.78
C THR A 183 -3.02 3.07 7.09
N ASN A 184 -1.94 2.35 7.44
CA ASN A 184 -1.87 1.61 8.70
C ASN A 184 -2.05 2.54 9.91
N MET A 185 -1.39 3.71 9.91
CA MET A 185 -1.56 4.71 10.97
C MET A 185 -3.00 5.21 11.06
N ARG A 186 -3.64 5.55 9.94
CA ARG A 186 -5.02 6.03 9.91
C ARG A 186 -6.00 5.01 10.49
N VAL A 187 -5.87 3.76 10.08
CA VAL A 187 -6.74 2.68 10.57
C VAL A 187 -6.45 2.39 12.04
N GLY A 188 -5.18 2.32 12.45
CA GLY A 188 -4.80 2.09 13.84
C GLY A 188 -5.31 3.18 14.79
N VAL A 189 -5.22 4.45 14.38
CA VAL A 189 -5.79 5.59 15.14
C VAL A 189 -7.31 5.49 15.26
N LYS A 190 -8.01 5.06 14.19
CA LYS A 190 -9.46 4.84 14.23
C LYS A 190 -9.84 3.73 15.22
N VAL A 191 -9.11 2.61 15.19
CA VAL A 191 -9.29 1.51 16.16
C VAL A 191 -9.05 2.01 17.58
N LEU A 192 -7.97 2.77 17.81
CA LEU A 192 -7.66 3.34 19.11
C LEU A 192 -8.77 4.26 19.63
N GLN A 193 -9.34 5.12 18.78
CA GLN A 193 -10.49 5.94 19.16
C GLN A 193 -11.69 5.10 19.63
N GLU A 194 -12.01 4.02 18.91
CA GLU A 194 -13.10 3.12 19.27
C GLU A 194 -12.82 2.42 20.61
N CYS A 195 -11.57 2.04 20.87
CA CYS A 195 -11.13 1.46 22.14
C CYS A 195 -11.26 2.45 23.30
N ILE A 196 -10.78 3.70 23.13
CA ILE A 196 -10.90 4.75 24.16
C ILE A 196 -12.36 5.09 24.44
N ALA A 197 -13.18 5.22 23.39
CA ALA A 197 -14.61 5.49 23.54
C ALA A 197 -15.34 4.39 24.30
N ARG A 198 -14.96 3.12 24.09
CA ARG A 198 -15.53 1.97 24.80
C ARG A 198 -15.09 1.90 26.26
N ALA A 199 -13.83 2.22 26.53
CA ALA A 199 -13.26 2.14 27.88
C ALA A 199 -13.60 3.34 28.77
N GLY A 200 -13.87 4.50 28.18
CA GLY A 200 -14.14 5.76 28.89
C GLY A 200 -12.89 6.45 29.47
N SER A 201 -11.70 5.86 29.30
CA SER A 201 -10.43 6.43 29.73
C SER A 201 -9.31 6.08 28.74
N LEU A 202 -8.23 6.86 28.76
CA LEU A 202 -7.08 6.61 27.91
C LEU A 202 -6.39 5.28 28.26
N GLU A 203 -6.10 5.06 29.54
CA GLU A 203 -5.48 3.83 30.04
C GLU A 203 -6.33 2.60 29.73
N GLY A 204 -7.64 2.67 29.97
CA GLY A 204 -8.56 1.62 29.59
C GLY A 204 -8.57 1.41 28.07
N GLY A 205 -8.55 2.49 27.28
CA GLY A 205 -8.48 2.42 25.83
C GLY A 205 -7.23 1.69 25.32
N LEU A 206 -6.06 1.94 25.92
CA LEU A 206 -4.83 1.23 25.62
C LEU A 206 -4.93 -0.27 25.96
N ARG A 207 -5.56 -0.63 27.08
CA ARG A 207 -5.84 -2.03 27.43
C ARG A 207 -6.76 -2.71 26.42
N TYR A 208 -7.81 -2.00 25.98
CA TYR A 208 -8.71 -2.48 24.93
C TYR A 208 -8.00 -2.65 23.59
N TYR A 209 -7.07 -1.77 23.26
CA TYR A 209 -6.33 -1.80 22.01
C TYR A 209 -5.51 -3.09 21.84
N VAL A 210 -4.84 -3.53 22.91
CA VAL A 210 -4.07 -4.79 22.90
C VAL A 210 -4.90 -6.04 23.22
N GLY A 211 -6.22 -5.90 23.34
CA GLY A 211 -7.12 -7.01 23.68
C GLY A 211 -7.06 -7.47 25.14
N ALA A 212 -6.43 -6.70 26.04
CA ALA A 212 -6.34 -6.98 27.48
C ALA A 212 -7.48 -6.35 28.30
N ALA A 213 -8.60 -6.00 27.65
CA ALA A 213 -9.75 -5.36 28.31
C ALA A 213 -10.37 -6.18 29.44
N ASN A 214 -10.38 -7.51 29.28
CA ASN A 214 -10.97 -8.45 30.24
C ASN A 214 -9.92 -9.19 31.08
N LEU A 215 -8.64 -8.80 30.97
CA LEU A 215 -7.54 -9.38 31.74
C LEU A 215 -7.24 -8.48 32.93
N ASP A 216 -6.73 -9.06 34.02
CA ASP A 216 -6.36 -8.30 35.22
C ASP A 216 -5.24 -7.30 34.94
N ASP A 217 -4.30 -7.68 34.07
CA ASP A 217 -3.13 -6.90 33.64
C ASP A 217 -2.99 -6.87 32.11
N ASP A 218 -2.37 -5.82 31.59
CA ASP A 218 -2.05 -5.61 30.17
C ASP A 218 -0.58 -5.89 29.84
N GLY A 219 0.16 -6.51 30.76
CA GLY A 219 1.59 -6.78 30.61
C GLY A 219 2.45 -5.51 30.69
N GLY A 220 1.92 -4.48 31.36
CA GLY A 220 2.51 -3.15 31.47
C GLY A 220 2.53 -2.38 30.14
N TYR A 221 1.62 -2.71 29.21
CA TYR A 221 1.56 -2.07 27.90
C TYR A 221 1.24 -0.57 28.02
N ALA A 222 0.16 -0.22 28.73
CA ALA A 222 -0.23 1.19 28.91
C ALA A 222 0.91 2.00 29.53
N ASN A 223 1.59 1.45 30.54
CA ASN A 223 2.73 2.09 31.19
C ASN A 223 3.90 2.33 30.22
N LYS A 224 4.21 1.37 29.34
CA LYS A 224 5.26 1.52 28.32
C LYS A 224 4.91 2.63 27.33
N VAL A 225 3.67 2.65 26.85
CA VAL A 225 3.17 3.67 25.91
C VAL A 225 3.20 5.06 26.54
N LEU A 226 2.68 5.21 27.75
CA LEU A 226 2.64 6.49 28.46
C LEU A 226 4.05 7.02 28.78
N ALA A 227 4.97 6.14 29.17
CA ALA A 227 6.37 6.53 29.39
C ALA A 227 7.06 6.98 28.10
N GLU A 228 6.75 6.36 26.95
CA GLU A 228 7.28 6.79 25.67
C GLU A 228 6.65 8.09 25.19
N HIS A 229 5.34 8.26 25.40
CA HIS A 229 4.60 9.48 25.13
C HIS A 229 5.17 10.67 25.91
N GLU A 230 5.46 10.50 27.22
CA GLU A 230 6.07 11.55 28.03
C GLU A 230 7.46 11.96 27.50
N ARG A 231 8.28 10.99 27.09
CA ARG A 231 9.58 11.27 26.46
C ARG A 231 9.43 12.09 25.19
N LEU A 232 8.45 11.74 24.34
CA LEU A 232 8.17 12.48 23.12
C LEU A 232 7.64 13.89 23.38
N LEU A 233 6.80 14.08 24.40
CA LEU A 233 6.38 15.42 24.83
C LEU A 233 7.57 16.29 25.25
N GLN A 234 8.51 15.72 26.00
CA GLN A 234 9.71 16.45 26.41
C GLN A 234 10.58 16.86 25.21
N VAL A 235 10.76 15.97 24.24
CA VAL A 235 11.49 16.27 22.99
C VAL A 235 10.75 17.34 22.18
N ALA A 236 9.42 17.22 22.06
CA ALA A 236 8.59 18.19 21.37
C ALA A 236 8.65 19.58 22.04
N ASN A 237 8.86 19.63 23.36
CA ASN A 237 9.09 20.87 24.12
C ASN A 237 10.55 21.35 24.10
N GLY A 238 11.42 20.75 23.29
CA GLY A 238 12.80 21.18 23.08
C GLY A 238 13.82 20.64 24.09
N ARG A 239 13.46 19.64 24.91
CA ARG A 239 14.44 18.97 25.79
C ARG A 239 15.25 17.93 25.01
N ASN A 240 16.55 17.89 25.26
CA ASN A 240 17.44 16.87 24.71
C ASN A 240 17.42 15.63 25.61
N LEU A 241 16.81 14.53 25.14
CA LEU A 241 16.80 13.26 25.84
C LEU A 241 17.83 12.28 25.25
N PRO A 242 18.48 11.44 26.08
CA PRO A 242 19.35 10.40 25.60
C PRO A 242 18.58 9.41 24.71
N THR A 243 19.20 8.99 23.62
CA THR A 243 18.66 8.05 22.63
C THR A 243 19.09 6.61 22.88
N THR A 244 19.79 6.35 23.99
CA THR A 244 20.26 5.01 24.38
C THR A 244 19.08 4.13 24.77
N THR A 245 18.71 3.22 23.87
CA THR A 245 17.73 2.17 24.12
C THR A 245 18.37 1.11 25.03
N ALA A 246 17.75 0.84 26.19
CA ALA A 246 17.97 -0.44 26.87
C ALA A 246 17.59 -1.58 25.89
N PRO A 247 18.27 -2.73 25.89
CA PRO A 247 18.03 -3.79 24.93
C PRO A 247 16.55 -4.16 24.91
N ILE A 248 16.00 -4.25 23.70
CA ILE A 248 14.62 -4.67 23.44
C ILE A 248 14.45 -6.05 24.07
N VAL A 249 13.80 -6.11 25.23
CA VAL A 249 13.17 -7.34 25.68
C VAL A 249 12.05 -7.57 24.67
N ARG A 250 12.32 -8.41 23.67
CA ARG A 250 11.28 -8.99 22.82
C ARG A 250 10.15 -9.38 23.77
N ALA A 251 8.94 -8.85 23.56
CA ALA A 251 7.77 -9.32 24.27
C ALA A 251 7.72 -10.84 24.03
N GLN A 252 8.11 -11.62 25.04
CA GLN A 252 7.94 -13.05 24.96
C GLN A 252 6.43 -13.28 24.89
N PRO A 253 5.95 -14.14 23.97
CA PRO A 253 4.54 -14.49 23.98
C PRO A 253 4.20 -15.02 25.36
N ILE A 254 3.15 -14.45 25.98
CA ILE A 254 2.57 -14.96 27.22
C ILE A 254 2.33 -16.46 26.98
N PRO A 255 2.91 -17.36 27.80
CA PRO A 255 2.63 -18.78 27.67
C PRO A 255 1.15 -19.00 27.89
N ILE A 256 0.43 -19.38 26.83
CA ILE A 256 -0.92 -19.92 26.97
C ILE A 256 -0.73 -21.24 27.72
N ALA A 257 -1.26 -21.31 28.94
CA ALA A 257 -1.28 -22.52 29.74
C ALA A 257 -1.89 -23.65 28.88
N VAL A 258 -1.09 -24.68 28.62
CA VAL A 258 -1.53 -25.89 27.94
C VAL A 258 -2.60 -26.54 28.82
N PRO A 259 -3.81 -26.83 28.31
CA PRO A 259 -4.80 -27.56 29.09
C PRO A 259 -4.24 -28.94 29.47
N PRO A 260 -4.53 -29.46 30.68
CA PRO A 260 -3.93 -30.70 31.15
C PRO A 260 -4.31 -31.85 30.20
N LYS A 261 -3.29 -32.61 29.81
CA LYS A 261 -3.38 -33.82 28.99
C LYS A 261 -4.37 -34.81 29.64
N PRO A 262 -5.26 -35.48 28.87
CA PRO A 262 -6.14 -36.50 29.42
C PRO A 262 -5.30 -37.61 30.05
N GLU A 263 -5.61 -37.91 31.30
CA GLU A 263 -5.05 -38.99 32.10
C GLU A 263 -5.16 -40.31 31.34
N GLN A 264 -4.00 -40.90 31.02
CA GLN A 264 -3.92 -42.18 30.33
C GLN A 264 -4.45 -43.27 31.27
N ALA A 265 -5.59 -43.85 30.87
CA ALA A 265 -6.10 -45.09 31.41
C ALA A 265 -5.01 -46.16 31.38
N ALA A 266 -4.83 -46.81 32.53
CA ALA A 266 -3.95 -47.95 32.70
C ALA A 266 -4.51 -49.16 31.94
N GLU A 267 -3.66 -49.82 31.14
CA GLU A 267 -3.89 -51.16 30.61
C GLU A 267 -2.57 -51.95 30.56
N PRO A 268 -2.63 -53.30 30.56
CA PRO A 268 -1.99 -54.11 31.60
C PRO A 268 -0.66 -54.74 31.19
N VAL A 269 0.05 -55.21 32.23
CA VAL A 269 1.31 -55.94 32.20
C VAL A 269 1.18 -57.25 31.40
N VAL A 270 2.02 -57.41 30.38
CA VAL A 270 2.31 -58.72 29.77
C VAL A 270 3.81 -58.97 29.86
N ALA A 271 4.14 -60.08 30.51
CA ALA A 271 5.48 -60.58 30.76
C ALA A 271 6.12 -61.18 29.50
N ASP A 272 7.45 -61.14 29.39
CA ASP A 272 8.20 -62.07 28.55
C ASP A 272 9.57 -62.42 29.20
N PRO A 273 10.06 -63.66 29.07
CA PRO A 273 11.04 -64.25 29.97
C PRO A 273 12.49 -64.23 29.45
N GLN A 274 13.41 -64.29 30.42
CA GLN A 274 14.72 -64.95 30.43
C GLN A 274 15.63 -64.91 29.18
N LYS A 275 16.82 -64.33 29.37
CA LYS A 275 18.07 -64.93 28.90
C LYS A 275 19.21 -64.65 29.89
N VAL A 276 19.59 -65.69 30.64
CA VAL A 276 20.75 -65.76 31.54
C VAL A 276 21.62 -66.90 31.05
N ALA A 277 22.94 -66.65 30.95
CA ALA A 277 24.10 -67.57 30.82
C ALA A 277 25.07 -67.01 29.73
N LEU A 278 26.38 -66.89 29.88
CA LEU A 278 27.42 -67.22 30.88
C LEU A 278 28.64 -66.35 30.50
N LEU A 279 29.57 -65.99 31.40
CA LEU A 279 30.83 -66.70 31.74
C LEU A 279 31.56 -65.80 32.77
N SER A 280 31.86 -66.22 34.02
CA SER A 280 33.13 -66.83 34.51
C SER A 280 34.39 -66.05 34.05
N GLU A 281 35.37 -65.62 34.86
CA GLU A 281 36.01 -66.06 36.13
C GLU A 281 36.55 -64.80 36.85
N VAL A 282 36.93 -64.77 38.14
CA VAL A 282 38.22 -65.20 38.71
C VAL A 282 38.17 -65.06 40.26
N SER A 283 38.68 -66.11 40.93
CA SER A 283 39.10 -66.27 42.35
C SER A 283 38.06 -66.32 43.46
#